data_AF-A0A7J7HT85-F1
#
_entry.id   AF-A0A7J7HT85-F1
#
_cell.length_a   1.000
_cell.length_b   1.000
_cell.length_c   1.000
_cell.angle_alpha   90.00
_cell.angle_beta   90.00
_cell.angle_gamma   90.00
#
_symmetry.space_group_name_H-M   'P 1'
#
loop_
_entity.id
_entity.type
_entity.pdbx_description
1 polymer ?
#
loop_
_entity_poly.entity_id
_entity_poly.type
_entity_poly.pdbx_seq_one_letter_code
_entity_poly.pdbx_strand_id
1 'polypeptide(L)'
;MEEVIKDLEAQFTIVCNAANEVSAMLEARRAQYLSTSNELTAAKMLNPVALIRSASSRSSSSRFLFNTSSSRDEGYESSSDFSEESCLFSGSHQSTLDRLYAWEKKLYEEVRAGERVRIAYEKKCSQLRNQDVKGDDPSSVDKTRSAIRDLHTQIKVSIHSVEAVSKRIETLRDEELQPQLLELVKGLARMWKVMAESHQLQKRTLDEAKLLLAGTPSKLSRMNNKHTIMSPSEPHQLARSAANLEIELRNWRTCFKSWVTSQRSYVNALKGWLLRCLHSDADTSSLPYSSPLRSSGPGTPPIFGLCIQWSKSLDASREVPVLDGLDFFAAGVGSLYAKQLREDSRRTPIGSKRFGGGDGNGMEVVEFGELEEEVMSAEKMAEVAIRVLCAGMSVTVSSLTEFAIGSAEGYADLVKKYSLGETGM
;
A
#
# COMPACT_ATOMS: atom_id res chain seq x y z
N MET A 1 -12.83 24.80 21.62
CA MET A 1 -11.61 24.27 20.98
C MET A 1 -11.19 22.94 21.59
N GLU A 2 -11.14 22.78 22.91
CA GLU A 2 -10.80 21.48 23.51
C GLU A 2 -11.74 20.34 23.09
N GLU A 3 -13.06 20.55 23.14
CA GLU A 3 -14.06 19.57 22.69
C GLU A 3 -13.90 19.22 21.20
N VAL A 4 -13.68 20.23 20.35
CA VAL A 4 -13.40 20.04 18.91
C VAL A 4 -12.19 19.12 18.70
N ILE A 5 -11.11 19.31 19.46
CA ILE A 5 -9.91 18.46 19.34
C ILE A 5 -10.20 17.02 19.82
N LYS A 6 -10.95 16.84 20.92
CA LYS A 6 -11.36 15.50 21.40
C LYS A 6 -12.21 14.76 20.37
N ASP A 7 -13.16 15.45 19.74
CA ASP A 7 -13.99 14.86 18.68
C ASP A 7 -13.15 14.45 17.47
N LEU A 8 -12.21 15.31 17.04
CA LEU A 8 -11.29 15.00 15.94
C LEU A 8 -10.41 13.79 16.25
N GLU A 9 -9.87 13.70 17.48
CA GLU A 9 -9.06 12.57 17.96
C GLU A 9 -9.85 11.25 17.95
N ALA A 10 -11.10 11.27 18.41
CA ALA A 10 -11.98 10.11 18.36
C ALA A 10 -12.20 9.64 16.91
N GLN A 11 -12.41 10.57 15.97
CA GLN A 11 -12.52 10.23 14.54
C GLN A 11 -11.22 9.66 13.97
N PHE A 12 -10.06 10.21 14.32
CA PHE A 12 -8.77 9.65 13.88
C PHE A 12 -8.53 8.23 14.41
N THR A 13 -8.97 7.96 15.64
CA THR A 13 -8.90 6.61 16.23
C THR A 13 -9.76 5.62 15.46
N ILE A 14 -10.98 6.00 15.09
CA ILE A 14 -11.87 5.18 14.25
C ILE A 14 -11.22 4.90 12.89
N VAL A 15 -10.68 5.93 12.23
CA VAL A 15 -9.97 5.80 10.94
C VAL A 15 -8.77 4.84 11.04
N CYS A 16 -7.96 4.97 12.10
CA CYS A 16 -6.82 4.08 12.33
C CYS A 16 -7.27 2.63 12.52
N ASN A 17 -8.34 2.41 13.29
CA ASN A 17 -8.86 1.07 13.55
C ASN A 17 -9.46 0.40 12.31
N ALA A 18 -10.06 1.18 11.40
CA ALA A 18 -10.62 0.68 10.16
C ALA A 18 -9.57 0.02 9.23
N ALA A 19 -8.29 0.41 9.36
CA ALA A 19 -7.20 -0.16 8.57
C ALA A 19 -6.70 -1.52 9.11
N ASN A 20 -7.10 -1.93 10.32
CA ASN A 20 -6.59 -3.16 10.95
C ASN A 20 -6.93 -4.42 10.16
N GLU A 21 -8.15 -4.49 9.61
CA GLU A 21 -8.60 -5.61 8.77
C GLU A 21 -7.68 -5.77 7.54
N VAL A 22 -7.53 -4.69 6.76
CA VAL A 22 -6.67 -4.68 5.57
C VAL A 22 -5.20 -4.96 5.94
N SER A 23 -4.72 -4.44 7.06
CA SER A 23 -3.38 -4.71 7.57
C SER A 23 -3.16 -6.19 7.90
N ALA A 24 -4.17 -6.89 8.40
CA ALA A 24 -4.09 -8.31 8.68
C ALA A 24 -4.07 -9.14 7.40
N MET A 25 -4.91 -8.79 6.42
CA MET A 25 -4.96 -9.44 5.11
C MET A 25 -3.64 -9.33 4.33
N LEU A 26 -2.96 -8.19 4.46
CA LEU A 26 -1.67 -7.92 3.84
C LEU A 26 -0.47 -8.36 4.72
N GLU A 27 -0.72 -8.92 5.91
CA GLU A 27 0.32 -9.37 6.84
C GLU A 27 1.37 -8.29 7.17
N ALA A 28 0.98 -7.01 7.15
CA ALA A 28 1.92 -5.88 7.21
C ALA A 28 2.78 -5.84 8.48
N ARG A 29 2.30 -6.45 9.58
CA ARG A 29 3.02 -6.56 10.86
C ARG A 29 4.09 -7.67 10.85
N ARG A 30 3.98 -8.67 9.95
CA ARG A 30 4.88 -9.83 9.88
C ARG A 30 6.11 -9.57 8.98
N ALA A 31 5.96 -8.69 7.99
CA ALA A 31 7.03 -8.30 7.06
C ALA A 31 8.27 -7.69 7.75
N GLN A 32 8.14 -7.17 8.97
CA GLN A 32 9.25 -6.58 9.73
C GLN A 32 10.22 -7.63 10.33
N TYR A 33 9.88 -8.93 10.30
CA TYR A 33 10.64 -9.98 10.99
C TYR A 33 11.23 -11.09 10.09
N LEU A 34 10.91 -11.15 8.79
CA LEU A 34 11.21 -12.31 7.93
C LEU A 34 12.33 -12.10 6.90
N SER A 35 13.19 -11.09 7.08
CA SER A 35 14.19 -10.71 6.06
C SER A 35 15.30 -11.74 5.79
N THR A 36 15.34 -12.91 6.46
CA THR A 36 16.39 -13.93 6.28
C THR A 36 15.84 -15.35 6.31
N SER A 37 15.51 -15.95 5.14
CA SER A 37 15.59 -17.40 4.83
C SER A 37 14.61 -17.82 3.70
N ASN A 38 14.91 -17.48 2.44
CA ASN A 38 14.00 -17.82 1.32
C ASN A 38 14.44 -19.00 0.44
N GLU A 39 15.70 -19.46 0.49
CA GLU A 39 16.17 -20.49 -0.47
C GLU A 39 15.79 -21.94 -0.09
N LEU A 40 15.69 -22.27 1.21
CA LEU A 40 15.32 -23.63 1.65
C LEU A 40 13.80 -23.92 1.59
N THR A 41 12.99 -22.89 1.35
CA THR A 41 11.51 -22.95 1.41
C THR A 41 10.89 -23.34 0.07
N ALA A 42 11.54 -22.98 -1.04
CA ALA A 42 11.03 -23.22 -2.40
C ALA A 42 10.79 -24.72 -2.70
N ALA A 43 11.71 -25.61 -2.30
CA ALA A 43 11.55 -27.06 -2.52
C ALA A 43 10.38 -27.66 -1.71
N LYS A 44 10.08 -27.12 -0.52
CA LYS A 44 8.94 -27.56 0.32
C LYS A 44 7.60 -27.03 -0.23
N MET A 45 7.62 -25.83 -0.82
CA MET A 45 6.44 -25.17 -1.41
C MET A 45 5.95 -25.80 -2.72
N LEU A 46 6.81 -26.56 -3.40
CA LEU A 46 6.49 -27.28 -4.64
C LEU A 46 5.87 -28.67 -4.42
N ASN A 47 5.51 -29.03 -3.17
CA ASN A 47 4.89 -30.32 -2.85
C ASN A 47 3.40 -30.35 -3.28
N PRO A 48 2.98 -31.26 -4.19
CA PRO A 48 1.58 -31.41 -4.62
C PRO A 48 0.61 -31.75 -3.49
N VAL A 49 1.06 -32.42 -2.43
CA VAL A 49 0.21 -32.91 -1.32
C VAL A 49 -0.31 -31.77 -0.45
N ALA A 50 0.40 -30.63 -0.39
CA ALA A 50 -0.05 -29.45 0.36
C ALA A 50 -1.35 -28.84 -0.21
N LEU A 51 -1.70 -29.17 -1.45
CA LEU A 51 -2.83 -28.58 -2.18
C LEU A 51 -4.09 -29.41 -2.21
N ILE A 52 -3.93 -30.73 -2.23
CA ILE A 52 -5.05 -31.66 -2.20
C ILE A 52 -5.85 -31.45 -0.90
N ARG A 53 -5.20 -30.97 0.17
CA ARG A 53 -5.88 -30.62 1.43
C ARG A 53 -6.70 -29.32 1.34
N SER A 54 -6.32 -28.35 0.50
CA SER A 54 -7.07 -27.09 0.28
C SER A 54 -8.25 -27.26 -0.68
N ALA A 55 -8.18 -28.19 -1.64
CA ALA A 55 -9.27 -28.49 -2.57
C ALA A 55 -10.38 -29.39 -1.97
N SER A 56 -10.17 -29.96 -0.77
CA SER A 56 -11.08 -30.97 -0.18
C SER A 56 -12.18 -30.42 0.75
N SER A 57 -12.33 -29.10 0.94
CA SER A 57 -13.40 -28.56 1.81
C SER A 57 -14.79 -28.45 1.16
N ARG A 58 -15.12 -29.37 0.26
CA ARG A 58 -16.50 -29.61 -0.17
C ARG A 58 -16.93 -31.02 0.19
N SER A 59 -17.04 -31.29 1.49
CA SER A 59 -17.92 -32.35 1.98
C SER A 59 -18.26 -32.12 3.46
N SER A 60 -19.41 -31.48 3.70
CA SER A 60 -20.10 -31.60 4.98
C SER A 60 -20.53 -33.05 5.19
N SER A 61 -20.49 -33.48 6.46
CA SER A 61 -20.97 -34.75 7.01
C SER A 61 -19.94 -35.88 7.12
N SER A 62 -19.39 -36.08 8.32
CA SER A 62 -19.64 -37.30 9.10
C SER A 62 -18.94 -37.22 10.45
N ARG A 63 -19.70 -37.50 11.51
CA ARG A 63 -19.27 -37.60 12.91
C ARG A 63 -18.33 -38.80 13.03
N PHE A 64 -17.12 -38.66 13.58
CA PHE A 64 -16.51 -39.74 14.37
C PHE A 64 -15.53 -39.19 15.41
N LEU A 65 -15.85 -39.54 16.66
CA LEU A 65 -15.06 -39.36 17.87
C LEU A 65 -13.80 -40.25 17.79
N PHE A 66 -12.63 -39.73 18.12
CA PHE A 66 -11.64 -40.52 18.85
C PHE A 66 -10.89 -39.66 19.87
N ASN A 67 -11.16 -40.02 21.12
CA ASN A 67 -10.53 -39.60 22.35
C ASN A 67 -9.24 -40.41 22.52
N THR A 68 -8.10 -39.75 22.78
CA THR A 68 -6.94 -40.39 23.41
C THR A 68 -6.39 -39.48 24.50
N SER A 69 -6.57 -39.97 25.72
CA SER A 69 -6.16 -39.39 26.99
C SER A 69 -4.79 -39.90 27.43
N SER A 70 -3.96 -38.99 27.96
CA SER A 70 -3.04 -39.11 29.13
C SER A 70 -1.80 -38.24 28.84
N SER A 71 -1.22 -37.45 29.75
CA SER A 71 -1.22 -37.45 31.21
C SER A 71 -0.99 -36.04 31.76
N ARG A 72 -1.42 -35.83 33.00
CA ARG A 72 -1.42 -34.62 33.83
C ARG A 72 -0.01 -34.05 34.09
N ASP A 73 0.12 -32.72 34.17
CA ASP A 73 0.61 -32.02 35.37
C ASP A 73 0.29 -30.52 35.30
N GLU A 74 0.06 -29.91 36.47
CA GLU A 74 -0.51 -28.58 36.69
C GLU A 74 0.50 -27.42 36.59
N GLY A 75 0.00 -26.20 36.28
CA GLY A 75 0.73 -24.98 36.62
C GLY A 75 0.34 -23.72 35.83
N TYR A 76 -0.55 -22.92 36.43
CA TYR A 76 -0.74 -21.46 36.32
C TYR A 76 -1.10 -20.79 34.97
N GLU A 77 -2.18 -19.99 35.04
CA GLU A 77 -2.77 -19.15 33.99
C GLU A 77 -1.78 -18.17 33.36
N SER A 78 -1.55 -18.33 32.07
CA SER A 78 -1.09 -17.25 31.19
C SER A 78 -2.29 -16.84 30.33
N SER A 79 -2.96 -15.76 30.75
CA SER A 79 -3.91 -15.02 29.92
C SER A 79 -3.17 -14.42 28.72
N SER A 80 -3.22 -15.12 27.59
CA SER A 80 -3.06 -14.49 26.29
C SER A 80 -4.17 -15.00 25.39
N ASP A 81 -5.24 -14.21 25.29
CA ASP A 81 -6.21 -14.28 24.22
C ASP A 81 -5.51 -13.95 22.89
N PHE A 82 -4.75 -14.91 22.35
CA PHE A 82 -4.56 -15.00 20.92
C PHE A 82 -5.78 -15.71 20.39
N SER A 83 -6.69 -14.90 19.84
CA SER A 83 -7.76 -15.32 18.93
C SER A 83 -7.13 -16.03 17.71
N GLU A 84 -6.69 -17.26 17.92
CA GLU A 84 -6.53 -18.26 16.89
C GLU A 84 -7.94 -18.65 16.41
N GLU A 85 -8.03 -19.10 15.16
CA GLU A 85 -9.21 -19.79 14.60
C GLU A 85 -10.26 -18.94 13.84
N SER A 86 -9.80 -18.25 12.78
CA SER A 86 -10.61 -18.04 11.57
C SER A 86 -9.83 -18.20 10.23
N CYS A 87 -8.53 -18.52 10.28
CA CYS A 87 -7.64 -18.57 9.09
C CYS A 87 -7.32 -20.00 8.60
N LEU A 88 -8.01 -21.04 9.07
CA LEU A 88 -7.59 -22.43 8.83
C LEU A 88 -7.90 -23.00 7.43
N PHE A 89 -8.22 -22.20 6.40
CA PHE A 89 -8.54 -22.79 5.08
C PHE A 89 -8.01 -22.10 3.81
N SER A 90 -7.13 -21.10 3.89
CA SER A 90 -6.37 -20.63 2.73
C SER A 90 -4.98 -20.21 3.17
N GLY A 91 -3.94 -20.53 2.40
CA GLY A 91 -2.59 -20.04 2.68
C GLY A 91 -2.60 -18.51 2.79
N SER A 92 -1.71 -17.95 3.62
CA SER A 92 -1.56 -16.50 3.75
C SER A 92 -1.28 -15.86 2.38
N HIS A 93 -1.64 -14.58 2.19
CA HIS A 93 -1.49 -13.93 0.88
C HIS A 93 -0.03 -13.96 0.38
N GLN A 94 0.91 -13.72 1.30
CA GLN A 94 2.34 -13.82 1.01
C GLN A 94 2.73 -15.24 0.56
N SER A 95 2.23 -16.28 1.24
CA SER A 95 2.50 -17.68 0.90
C SER A 95 2.00 -18.04 -0.51
N THR A 96 0.84 -17.53 -0.92
CA THR A 96 0.32 -17.74 -2.28
C THR A 96 1.25 -17.11 -3.33
N LEU A 97 1.71 -15.88 -3.10
CA LEU A 97 2.65 -15.20 -3.99
C LEU A 97 4.01 -15.89 -4.06
N ASP A 98 4.56 -16.32 -2.92
CA ASP A 98 5.83 -17.04 -2.86
C ASP A 98 5.77 -18.37 -3.63
N ARG A 99 4.65 -19.08 -3.52
CA ARG A 99 4.40 -20.33 -4.26
C ARG A 99 4.26 -20.08 -5.75
N LEU A 100 3.52 -19.04 -6.15
CA LEU A 100 3.41 -18.63 -7.56
C LEU A 100 4.80 -18.35 -8.14
N TYR A 101 5.62 -17.57 -7.45
CA TYR A 101 6.98 -17.26 -7.87
C TYR A 101 7.86 -18.52 -7.99
N ALA A 102 7.76 -19.45 -7.02
CA ALA A 102 8.50 -20.72 -7.09
C ALA A 102 8.08 -21.58 -8.29
N TRP A 103 6.78 -21.66 -8.58
CA TRP A 103 6.27 -22.40 -9.74
C TRP A 103 6.65 -21.73 -11.07
N GLU A 104 6.68 -20.40 -11.14
CA GLU A 104 7.18 -19.67 -12.31
C GLU A 104 8.66 -19.91 -12.57
N LYS A 105 9.49 -19.91 -11.51
CA LYS A 105 10.90 -20.27 -11.64
C LYS A 105 11.06 -21.69 -12.18
N LYS A 106 10.25 -22.63 -11.69
CA LYS A 106 10.23 -24.00 -12.21
C LYS A 106 9.78 -24.04 -13.68
N LEU A 107 8.74 -23.30 -14.05
CA LEU A 107 8.27 -23.21 -15.43
C LEU A 107 9.40 -22.76 -16.37
N TYR A 108 10.14 -21.72 -15.97
CA TYR A 108 11.29 -21.24 -16.73
C TYR A 108 12.38 -22.31 -16.89
N GLU A 109 12.69 -23.07 -15.83
CA GLU A 109 13.66 -24.17 -15.88
C GLU A 109 13.22 -25.30 -16.82
N GLU A 110 11.94 -25.70 -16.75
CA GLU A 110 11.34 -26.73 -17.62
C GLU A 110 11.34 -26.29 -19.09
N VAL A 111 10.94 -25.05 -19.38
CA VAL A 111 10.98 -24.49 -20.74
C VAL A 111 12.42 -24.46 -21.27
N ARG A 112 13.40 -24.03 -20.46
CA ARG A 112 14.81 -24.05 -20.86
C ARG A 112 15.35 -25.46 -21.08
N ALA A 113 14.92 -26.43 -20.28
CA ALA A 113 15.31 -27.82 -20.47
C ALA A 113 14.72 -28.37 -21.77
N GLY A 114 13.43 -28.18 -22.02
CA GLY A 114 12.75 -28.59 -23.25
C GLY A 114 13.36 -27.97 -24.50
N GLU A 115 13.71 -26.68 -24.45
CA GLU A 115 14.35 -25.99 -25.58
C GLU A 115 15.71 -26.59 -25.94
N ARG A 116 16.51 -27.00 -24.94
CA ARG A 116 17.78 -27.70 -25.20
C ARG A 116 17.56 -29.05 -25.91
N VAL A 117 16.52 -29.78 -25.54
CA VAL A 117 16.14 -31.05 -26.21
C VAL A 117 15.69 -30.77 -27.65
N ARG A 118 14.89 -29.71 -27.88
CA ARG A 118 14.46 -29.29 -29.22
C ARG A 118 15.63 -28.95 -30.13
N ILE A 119 16.60 -28.17 -29.64
CA ILE A 119 17.82 -27.85 -30.38
C ILE A 119 18.63 -29.12 -30.72
N ALA A 120 18.74 -30.07 -29.77
CA ALA A 120 19.43 -31.34 -30.02
C ALA A 120 18.71 -32.20 -31.08
N TYR A 121 17.37 -32.22 -31.05
CA TYR A 121 16.54 -32.89 -32.06
C TYR A 121 16.78 -32.30 -33.45
N GLU A 122 16.74 -30.98 -33.60
CA GLU A 122 16.97 -30.28 -34.88
C GLU A 122 18.37 -30.57 -35.45
N LYS A 123 19.39 -30.61 -34.58
CA LYS A 123 20.76 -31.01 -34.96
C LYS A 123 20.79 -32.45 -35.49
N LYS A 124 20.11 -33.39 -34.84
CA LYS A 124 20.05 -34.80 -35.28
C LYS A 124 19.26 -34.97 -36.57
N CYS A 125 18.14 -34.26 -36.75
CA CYS A 125 17.42 -34.24 -38.02
C CYS A 125 18.29 -33.69 -39.16
N SER A 126 19.08 -32.66 -38.89
CA SER A 126 20.03 -32.10 -39.86
C SER A 126 21.17 -33.07 -40.16
N GLN A 127 21.66 -33.80 -39.15
CA GLN A 127 22.62 -34.88 -39.34
C GLN A 127 22.06 -35.95 -40.27
N LEU A 128 20.84 -36.45 -40.04
CA LEU A 128 20.21 -37.49 -40.87
C LEU A 128 20.14 -37.07 -42.34
N ARG A 129 19.68 -35.85 -42.64
CA ARG A 129 19.65 -35.33 -44.02
C ARG A 129 21.03 -35.34 -44.69
N ASN A 130 22.10 -35.05 -43.94
CA ASN A 130 23.45 -35.09 -44.48
C ASN A 130 23.93 -36.53 -44.74
N GLN A 131 23.52 -37.50 -43.92
CA GLN A 131 23.85 -38.91 -44.12
C GLN A 131 23.15 -39.48 -45.36
N ASP A 132 21.89 -39.10 -45.58
CA ASP A 132 21.10 -39.50 -46.75
C ASP A 132 21.75 -39.02 -48.06
N VAL A 133 22.35 -37.82 -48.07
CA VAL A 133 23.07 -37.28 -49.24
C VAL A 133 24.43 -37.95 -49.46
N LYS A 134 25.15 -38.27 -48.39
CA LYS A 134 26.51 -38.84 -48.46
C LYS A 134 26.54 -40.36 -48.70
N GLY A 135 25.43 -41.04 -48.45
CA GLY A 135 25.36 -42.51 -48.56
C GLY A 135 26.12 -43.21 -47.43
N ASP A 136 25.97 -42.73 -46.19
CA ASP A 136 26.60 -43.34 -45.02
C ASP A 136 26.12 -44.79 -44.76
N ASP A 137 26.91 -45.55 -43.99
CA ASP A 137 26.60 -46.95 -43.63
C ASP A 137 25.22 -47.08 -42.94
N PRO A 138 24.40 -48.10 -43.30
CA PRO A 138 23.06 -48.30 -42.73
C PRO A 138 23.01 -48.35 -41.19
N SER A 139 24.00 -48.94 -40.53
CA SER A 139 24.03 -49.00 -39.06
C SER A 139 24.17 -47.62 -38.43
N SER A 140 24.94 -46.74 -39.07
CA SER A 140 25.12 -45.36 -38.60
C SER A 140 23.85 -44.52 -38.77
N VAL A 141 23.12 -44.71 -39.87
CA VAL A 141 21.83 -44.07 -40.15
C VAL A 141 20.78 -44.51 -39.15
N ASP A 142 20.70 -45.81 -38.85
CA ASP A 142 19.72 -46.34 -37.90
C ASP A 142 19.97 -45.85 -36.46
N LYS A 143 21.23 -45.67 -36.06
CA LYS A 143 21.58 -45.02 -34.78
C LYS A 143 21.08 -43.58 -34.73
N THR A 144 21.25 -42.81 -35.80
CA THR A 144 20.74 -41.43 -35.89
C THR A 144 19.21 -41.40 -35.82
N ARG A 145 18.53 -42.29 -36.55
CA ARG A 145 17.06 -42.43 -36.51
C ARG A 145 16.56 -42.79 -35.11
N SER A 146 17.26 -43.66 -34.39
CA SER A 146 16.91 -43.99 -33.00
C SER A 146 17.03 -42.78 -32.10
N ALA A 147 18.14 -42.05 -32.16
CA ALA A 147 18.35 -40.83 -31.36
C ALA A 147 17.27 -39.76 -31.66
N ILE A 148 16.82 -39.62 -32.90
CA ILE A 148 15.71 -38.73 -33.27
C ILE A 148 14.41 -39.15 -32.60
N ARG A 149 14.06 -40.44 -32.59
CA ARG A 149 12.85 -40.94 -31.91
C ARG A 149 12.92 -40.71 -30.40
N ASP A 150 14.08 -40.93 -29.79
CA ASP A 150 14.30 -40.71 -28.36
C ASP A 150 14.14 -39.23 -28.00
N LEU A 151 14.77 -38.33 -28.77
CA LEU A 151 14.65 -36.87 -28.59
C LEU A 151 13.23 -36.37 -28.83
N HIS A 152 12.53 -36.90 -29.83
CA HIS A 152 11.14 -36.57 -30.08
C HIS A 152 10.24 -36.96 -28.89
N THR A 153 10.50 -38.12 -28.28
CA THR A 153 9.81 -38.56 -27.06
C THR A 153 10.12 -37.62 -25.89
N GLN A 154 11.39 -37.23 -25.72
CA GLN A 154 11.78 -36.25 -24.68
C GLN A 154 11.11 -34.89 -24.89
N ILE A 155 10.99 -34.39 -26.13
CA ILE A 155 10.24 -33.15 -26.43
C ILE A 155 8.79 -33.27 -25.97
N LYS A 156 8.11 -34.37 -26.28
CA LYS A 156 6.75 -34.60 -25.81
C LYS A 156 6.68 -34.57 -24.29
N VAL A 157 7.60 -35.25 -23.60
CA VAL A 157 7.66 -35.25 -22.13
C VAL A 157 7.87 -33.83 -21.59
N SER A 158 8.77 -33.04 -22.19
CA SER A 158 9.00 -31.64 -21.80
C SER A 158 7.75 -30.77 -22.00
N ILE A 159 7.01 -30.94 -23.09
CA ILE A 159 5.74 -30.23 -23.32
C ILE A 159 4.74 -30.57 -22.21
N HIS A 160 4.55 -31.85 -21.89
CA HIS A 160 3.64 -32.27 -20.81
C HIS A 160 4.09 -31.74 -19.44
N SER A 161 5.39 -31.67 -19.18
CA SER A 161 5.94 -31.09 -17.93
C SER A 161 5.60 -29.60 -17.82
N VAL A 162 5.83 -28.84 -18.90
CA VAL A 162 5.50 -27.41 -19.00
C VAL A 162 4.00 -27.20 -18.81
N GLU A 163 3.14 -27.98 -19.48
CA GLU A 163 1.69 -27.92 -19.33
C GLU A 163 1.24 -28.21 -17.89
N ALA A 164 1.83 -29.23 -17.24
CA ALA A 164 1.51 -29.57 -15.85
C ALA A 164 1.89 -28.46 -14.88
N VAL A 165 3.05 -27.82 -15.07
CA VAL A 165 3.48 -26.67 -14.26
C VAL A 165 2.61 -25.44 -14.53
N SER A 166 2.30 -25.13 -15.79
CA SER A 166 1.43 -24.01 -16.16
C SER A 166 0.03 -24.18 -15.55
N LYS A 167 -0.57 -25.37 -15.66
CA LYS A 167 -1.86 -25.67 -15.04
C LYS A 167 -1.83 -25.47 -13.53
N ARG A 168 -0.70 -25.79 -12.88
CA ARG A 168 -0.52 -25.59 -11.45
C ARG A 168 -0.45 -24.12 -11.06
N ILE A 169 0.16 -23.28 -11.88
CA ILE A 169 0.16 -21.81 -11.73
C ILE A 169 -1.25 -21.25 -11.93
N GLU A 170 -1.97 -21.71 -12.95
CA GLU A 170 -3.37 -21.31 -13.21
C GLU A 170 -4.28 -21.65 -12.03
N THR A 171 -4.15 -22.85 -11.45
CA THR A 171 -4.89 -23.23 -10.23
C THR A 171 -4.57 -22.29 -9.06
N LEU A 172 -3.29 -21.95 -8.81
CA LEU A 172 -2.94 -20.97 -7.76
C LEU A 172 -3.56 -19.61 -8.01
N ARG A 173 -3.51 -19.14 -9.26
CA ARG A 173 -4.04 -17.85 -9.67
C ARG A 173 -5.56 -17.77 -9.45
N ASP A 174 -6.28 -18.77 -9.93
CA ASP A 174 -7.74 -18.72 -10.03
C ASP A 174 -8.44 -19.20 -8.75
N GLU A 175 -7.88 -20.20 -8.05
CA GLU A 175 -8.51 -20.79 -6.86
C GLU A 175 -8.01 -20.19 -5.54
N GLU A 176 -6.77 -19.66 -5.48
CA GLU A 176 -6.21 -19.08 -4.25
C GLU A 176 -6.06 -17.56 -4.34
N LEU A 177 -5.31 -17.05 -5.33
CA LEU A 177 -5.00 -15.62 -5.41
C LEU A 177 -6.24 -14.78 -5.71
N GLN A 178 -7.08 -15.20 -6.66
CA GLN A 178 -8.29 -14.47 -7.02
C GLN A 178 -9.21 -14.17 -5.81
N PRO A 179 -9.64 -15.15 -5.01
CA PRO A 179 -10.51 -14.86 -3.86
C PRO A 179 -9.81 -14.01 -2.79
N GLN A 180 -8.50 -14.17 -2.59
CA GLN A 180 -7.73 -13.30 -1.69
C GLN A 180 -7.75 -11.84 -2.15
N LEU A 181 -7.56 -11.58 -3.45
CA LEU A 181 -7.63 -10.23 -4.01
C LEU A 181 -9.03 -9.64 -3.94
N LEU A 182 -10.06 -10.46 -4.19
CA LEU A 182 -11.45 -10.02 -4.08
C LEU A 182 -11.78 -9.62 -2.64
N GLU A 183 -11.39 -10.43 -1.65
CA GLU A 183 -11.60 -10.09 -0.25
C GLU A 183 -10.80 -8.84 0.13
N LEU A 184 -9.58 -8.67 -0.38
CA LEU A 184 -8.77 -7.48 -0.13
C LEU A 184 -9.46 -6.22 -0.67
N VAL A 185 -10.03 -6.30 -1.88
CA VAL A 185 -10.84 -5.22 -2.47
C VAL A 185 -12.08 -4.93 -1.62
N LYS A 186 -12.75 -5.96 -1.09
CA LYS A 186 -13.89 -5.80 -0.17
C LYS A 186 -13.48 -5.14 1.15
N GLY A 187 -12.37 -5.56 1.76
CA GLY A 187 -11.81 -4.94 2.97
C GLY A 187 -11.40 -3.48 2.75
N LEU A 188 -10.78 -3.17 1.61
CA LEU A 188 -10.48 -1.80 1.21
C LEU A 188 -11.75 -0.96 1.02
N ALA A 189 -12.82 -1.52 0.43
CA ALA A 189 -14.10 -0.84 0.31
C ALA A 189 -14.70 -0.48 1.68
N ARG A 190 -14.67 -1.44 2.63
CA ARG A 190 -15.12 -1.21 4.02
C ARG A 190 -14.29 -0.13 4.70
N MET A 191 -12.96 -0.22 4.61
CA MET A 191 -12.03 0.75 5.19
C MET A 191 -12.28 2.16 4.64
N TRP A 192 -12.32 2.32 3.32
CA TRP A 192 -12.52 3.63 2.69
C TRP A 192 -13.89 4.24 3.00
N LYS A 193 -14.93 3.42 3.14
CA LYS A 193 -16.24 3.87 3.60
C LYS A 193 -16.17 4.51 4.98
N VAL A 194 -15.55 3.82 5.95
CA VAL A 194 -15.36 4.35 7.31
C VAL A 194 -14.48 5.61 7.30
N MET A 195 -13.42 5.64 6.49
CA MET A 195 -12.59 6.83 6.32
C MET A 195 -13.38 8.02 5.79
N ALA A 196 -14.22 7.81 4.78
CA ALA A 196 -15.05 8.86 4.20
C ALA A 196 -16.04 9.44 5.22
N GLU A 197 -16.76 8.57 5.93
CA GLU A 197 -17.73 8.98 6.97
C GLU A 197 -17.04 9.76 8.11
N SER A 198 -15.87 9.28 8.54
CA SER A 198 -15.10 9.92 9.62
C SER A 198 -14.54 11.28 9.19
N HIS A 199 -13.95 11.39 8.00
CA HIS A 199 -13.45 12.68 7.49
C HIS A 199 -14.58 13.68 7.22
N GLN A 200 -15.75 13.23 6.77
CA GLN A 200 -16.94 14.07 6.67
C GLN A 200 -17.38 14.62 8.03
N LEU A 201 -17.32 13.80 9.08
CA LEU A 201 -17.62 14.26 10.44
C LEU A 201 -16.58 15.26 10.93
N GLN A 202 -15.28 14.98 10.77
CA GLN A 202 -14.20 15.91 11.08
C GLN A 202 -14.37 17.26 10.35
N LYS A 203 -14.75 17.23 9.07
CA LYS A 203 -15.01 18.43 8.27
C LYS A 203 -16.15 19.25 8.86
N ARG A 204 -17.27 18.60 9.20
CA ARG A 204 -18.43 19.27 9.84
C ARG A 204 -18.05 19.90 11.18
N THR A 205 -17.36 19.16 12.05
CA THR A 205 -16.88 19.69 13.34
C THR A 205 -15.96 20.91 13.16
N LEU A 206 -15.08 20.89 12.16
CA LEU A 206 -14.20 22.03 11.85
C LEU A 206 -14.96 23.24 11.29
N ASP A 207 -15.97 23.02 10.44
CA ASP A 207 -16.79 24.09 9.88
C ASP A 207 -17.65 24.76 10.97
N GLU A 208 -18.21 23.98 11.89
CA GLU A 208 -18.91 24.48 13.08
C GLU A 208 -17.97 25.28 14.00
N ALA A 209 -16.76 24.75 14.26
CA ALA A 209 -15.75 25.45 15.06
C ALA A 209 -15.35 26.81 14.44
N LYS A 210 -15.21 26.87 13.11
CA LYS A 210 -14.92 28.12 12.39
C LYS A 210 -16.03 29.15 12.55
N LEU A 211 -17.30 28.73 12.47
CA LEU A 211 -18.45 29.62 12.65
C LEU A 211 -18.46 30.22 14.06
N LEU A 212 -18.16 29.41 15.09
CA LEU A 212 -18.05 29.89 16.47
C LEU A 212 -16.89 30.89 16.64
N LEU A 213 -15.73 30.62 16.02
CA LEU A 213 -14.58 31.53 16.04
C LEU A 213 -14.85 32.83 15.28
N ALA A 214 -15.56 32.79 14.14
CA ALA A 214 -15.92 33.97 13.36
C ALA A 214 -17.04 34.80 14.00
N GLY A 215 -17.95 34.17 14.75
CA GLY A 215 -19.08 34.80 15.42
C GLY A 215 -18.75 35.52 16.73
N THR A 216 -17.49 35.48 17.19
CA THR A 216 -17.08 36.16 18.43
C THR A 216 -16.59 37.58 18.10
N PRO A 217 -17.36 38.66 18.37
CA PRO A 217 -16.89 40.02 18.10
C PRO A 217 -15.69 40.35 19.00
N SER A 218 -14.57 40.67 18.37
CA SER A 218 -13.30 41.14 18.97
C SER A 218 -13.44 42.22 20.06
N LYS A 219 -14.56 42.96 20.10
CA LYS A 219 -14.81 44.01 21.09
C LYS A 219 -15.27 43.51 22.46
N LEU A 220 -15.82 42.30 22.58
CA LEU A 220 -16.36 41.78 23.85
C LEU A 220 -15.33 40.95 24.64
N SER A 221 -14.33 40.38 23.95
CA SER A 221 -13.16 39.71 24.57
C SER A 221 -12.27 40.70 25.34
N ARG A 222 -12.16 41.95 24.89
CA ARG A 222 -11.43 43.01 25.59
C ARG A 222 -11.97 43.34 26.99
N MET A 223 -13.25 43.07 27.27
CA MET A 223 -13.89 43.45 28.53
C MET A 223 -13.84 42.35 29.60
N ASN A 224 -13.52 41.10 29.22
CA ASN A 224 -13.55 39.95 30.13
C ASN A 224 -12.17 39.31 30.38
N ASN A 225 -11.08 39.87 29.84
CA ASN A 225 -9.72 39.44 30.12
C ASN A 225 -9.29 39.82 31.54
N LYS A 226 -9.83 39.11 32.54
CA LYS A 226 -9.13 38.95 33.82
C LYS A 226 -7.87 38.12 33.57
N HIS A 227 -6.77 38.82 33.31
CA HIS A 227 -5.39 38.42 33.58
C HIS A 227 -5.11 36.90 33.51
N THR A 228 -5.01 36.32 32.31
CA THR A 228 -4.15 35.15 32.13
C THR A 228 -2.77 35.69 31.76
N ILE A 229 -1.99 36.03 32.78
CA ILE A 229 -0.55 36.26 32.62
C ILE A 229 0.02 34.92 32.20
N MET A 230 0.31 34.76 30.90
CA MET A 230 1.01 33.58 30.40
C MET A 230 2.37 33.51 31.09
N SER A 231 2.74 32.33 31.59
CA SER A 231 4.05 32.11 32.18
C SER A 231 5.13 32.33 31.10
N PRO A 232 6.32 32.87 31.42
CA PRO A 232 7.43 33.03 30.46
C PRO A 232 7.83 31.73 29.74
N SER A 233 7.44 30.56 30.27
CA SER A 233 7.67 29.23 29.72
C SER A 233 6.70 28.79 28.62
N GLU A 234 5.52 29.40 28.50
CA GLU A 234 4.45 28.99 27.57
C GLU A 234 4.76 29.22 26.07
N PRO A 235 5.39 30.33 25.65
CA PRO A 235 5.73 30.56 24.24
C PRO A 235 6.72 29.51 23.70
N HIS A 236 7.71 29.12 24.51
CA HIS A 236 8.66 28.05 24.16
C HIS A 236 8.00 26.67 24.08
N GLN A 237 7.00 26.41 24.94
CA GLN A 237 6.22 25.18 24.88
C GLN A 237 5.36 25.12 23.61
N LEU A 238 4.68 26.22 23.24
CA LEU A 238 3.89 26.32 22.01
C LEU A 238 4.77 26.12 20.77
N ALA A 239 5.94 26.76 20.72
CA ALA A 239 6.93 26.59 19.66
C ALA A 239 7.40 25.14 19.53
N ARG A 240 7.67 24.45 20.64
CA ARG A 240 8.05 23.03 20.64
C ARG A 240 6.91 22.13 20.15
N SER A 241 5.69 22.38 20.61
CA SER A 241 4.50 21.64 20.16
C SER A 241 4.23 21.85 18.67
N ALA A 242 4.40 23.08 18.17
CA ALA A 242 4.29 23.39 16.74
C ALA A 242 5.37 22.65 15.93
N ALA A 243 6.63 22.66 16.37
CA ALA A 243 7.70 21.93 15.69
C ALA A 243 7.44 20.41 15.64
N ASN A 244 6.96 19.82 16.74
CA ASN A 244 6.59 18.40 16.78
C ASN A 244 5.42 18.11 15.83
N LEU A 245 4.39 18.95 15.82
CA LEU A 245 3.25 18.80 14.92
C LEU A 245 3.67 18.92 13.45
N GLU A 246 4.56 19.86 13.11
CA GLU A 246 5.11 19.97 11.75
C GLU A 246 5.81 18.67 11.31
N ILE A 247 6.63 18.08 12.19
CA ILE A 247 7.31 16.81 11.92
C ILE A 247 6.28 15.69 11.67
N GLU A 248 5.27 15.56 12.53
CA GLU A 248 4.23 14.54 12.36
C GLU A 248 3.39 14.74 11.10
N LEU A 249 3.10 15.98 10.70
CA LEU A 249 2.41 16.27 9.44
C LEU A 249 3.24 15.85 8.21
N ARG A 250 4.56 16.11 8.24
CA ARG A 250 5.48 15.68 7.18
C ARG A 250 5.62 14.15 7.13
N ASN A 251 5.63 13.50 8.30
CA ASN A 251 5.62 12.04 8.40
C ASN A 251 4.32 11.48 7.81
N TRP A 252 3.17 12.01 8.21
CA TRP A 252 1.87 11.59 7.70
C TRP A 252 1.79 11.72 6.18
N ARG A 253 2.22 12.87 5.62
CA ARG A 253 2.31 13.07 4.17
C ARG A 253 3.16 12.00 3.49
N THR A 254 4.34 11.72 4.03
CA THR A 254 5.28 10.73 3.47
C THR A 254 4.68 9.33 3.51
N CYS A 255 4.08 8.95 4.64
CA CYS A 255 3.38 7.68 4.82
C CYS A 255 2.19 7.55 3.85
N PHE A 256 1.36 8.57 3.71
CA PHE A 256 0.23 8.59 2.78
C PHE A 256 0.69 8.43 1.33
N LYS A 257 1.71 9.18 0.90
CA LYS A 257 2.31 9.03 -0.43
C LYS A 257 2.84 7.61 -0.66
N SER A 258 3.56 7.07 0.32
CA SER A 258 4.11 5.72 0.27
C SER A 258 3.00 4.67 0.16
N TRP A 259 1.92 4.80 0.93
CA TRP A 259 0.77 3.91 0.90
C TRP A 259 0.11 3.88 -0.48
N VAL A 260 -0.27 5.05 -1.01
CA VAL A 260 -0.90 5.15 -2.34
C VAL A 260 0.02 4.61 -3.44
N THR A 261 1.30 4.95 -3.39
CA THR A 261 2.29 4.48 -4.37
C THR A 261 2.46 2.96 -4.30
N SER A 262 2.58 2.40 -3.09
CA SER A 262 2.78 0.97 -2.87
C SER A 262 1.57 0.16 -3.35
N GLN A 263 0.36 0.62 -3.05
CA GLN A 263 -0.87 0.00 -3.54
C GLN A 263 -0.94 0.03 -5.07
N ARG A 264 -0.65 1.18 -5.69
CA ARG A 264 -0.62 1.32 -7.15
C ARG A 264 0.43 0.42 -7.80
N SER A 265 1.63 0.36 -7.24
CA SER A 265 2.72 -0.50 -7.72
C SER A 265 2.36 -1.98 -7.63
N TYR A 266 1.78 -2.40 -6.49
CA TYR A 266 1.35 -3.78 -6.28
C TYR A 266 0.30 -4.23 -7.31
N VAL A 267 -0.77 -3.45 -7.49
CA VAL A 267 -1.84 -3.78 -8.44
C VAL A 267 -1.32 -3.73 -9.89
N ASN A 268 -0.45 -2.79 -10.23
CA ASN A 268 0.18 -2.73 -11.55
C ASN A 268 1.11 -3.93 -11.81
N ALA A 269 1.86 -4.39 -10.81
CA ALA A 269 2.68 -5.59 -10.91
C ALA A 269 1.83 -6.84 -11.16
N LEU A 270 0.73 -7.01 -10.42
CA LEU A 270 -0.24 -8.09 -10.64
C LEU A 270 -0.87 -8.02 -12.03
N LYS A 271 -1.35 -6.84 -12.46
CA LYS A 271 -1.89 -6.63 -13.80
C LYS A 271 -0.87 -7.02 -14.87
N GLY A 272 0.37 -6.53 -14.75
CA GLY A 272 1.44 -6.81 -15.71
C GLY A 272 1.80 -8.30 -15.75
N TRP A 273 1.84 -8.95 -14.60
CA TRP A 273 2.02 -10.40 -14.49
C TRP A 273 0.89 -11.17 -15.19
N LEU A 274 -0.37 -10.88 -14.85
CA LEU A 274 -1.54 -11.51 -15.46
C LEU A 274 -1.55 -11.35 -16.98
N LEU A 275 -1.29 -10.15 -17.50
CA LEU A 275 -1.29 -9.91 -18.95
C LEU A 275 -0.23 -10.75 -19.70
N ARG A 276 0.84 -11.20 -19.04
CA ARG A 276 1.81 -12.15 -19.63
C ARG A 276 1.29 -13.58 -19.68
N CYS A 277 0.30 -13.92 -18.86
CA CYS A 277 -0.40 -15.21 -18.90
C CYS A 277 -1.44 -15.28 -20.03
N LEU A 278 -1.79 -14.16 -20.67
CA LEU A 278 -2.64 -14.15 -21.86
C LEU A 278 -1.77 -14.49 -23.07
N HIS A 279 -2.18 -15.50 -23.84
CA HIS A 279 -1.57 -15.82 -25.13
C HIS A 279 -1.60 -14.58 -26.03
N SER A 280 -0.43 -14.19 -26.55
CA SER A 280 -0.36 -13.46 -27.80
C SER A 280 -0.47 -14.51 -28.90
N ASP A 281 -1.68 -14.81 -29.38
CA ASP A 281 -1.88 -15.58 -30.61
C ASP A 281 -1.25 -14.80 -31.77
N ALA A 282 0.03 -15.05 -32.01
CA ALA A 282 0.82 -14.45 -33.08
C ALA A 282 0.83 -15.33 -34.34
N ASP A 283 -0.07 -16.33 -34.43
CA ASP A 283 -0.23 -17.20 -35.59
C ASP A 283 -1.64 -17.05 -36.20
N THR A 284 -1.99 -15.84 -36.63
CA THR A 284 -2.90 -15.65 -37.78
C THR A 284 -2.50 -14.37 -38.51
N SER A 285 -1.80 -14.55 -39.62
CA SER A 285 -1.53 -13.51 -40.60
C SER A 285 -2.83 -13.05 -41.27
N SER A 286 -3.49 -12.01 -40.74
CA SER A 286 -4.33 -11.08 -41.50
C SER A 286 -4.72 -9.81 -40.71
N LEU A 287 -4.07 -8.69 -41.08
CA LEU A 287 -4.60 -7.32 -41.10
C LEU A 287 -4.89 -6.58 -39.76
N PRO A 288 -4.97 -5.24 -39.78
CA PRO A 288 -4.16 -4.38 -38.91
C PRO A 288 -5.00 -3.50 -37.97
N TYR A 289 -4.34 -2.91 -36.98
CA TYR A 289 -4.81 -1.84 -36.10
C TYR A 289 -6.03 -2.14 -35.20
N SER A 290 -5.75 -2.10 -33.89
CA SER A 290 -6.65 -1.67 -32.80
C SER A 290 -7.73 -2.64 -32.30
N SER A 291 -7.49 -3.26 -31.13
CA SER A 291 -8.44 -3.22 -30.01
C SER A 291 -7.78 -3.63 -28.68
N PRO A 292 -7.74 -2.78 -27.65
CA PRO A 292 -7.24 -3.11 -26.32
C PRO A 292 -8.35 -3.69 -25.42
N LEU A 293 -9.23 -4.56 -25.94
CA LEU A 293 -10.29 -5.19 -25.15
C LEU A 293 -10.73 -6.52 -25.78
N ARG A 294 -10.03 -7.61 -25.47
CA ARG A 294 -10.64 -8.95 -25.38
C ARG A 294 -10.61 -9.47 -23.94
N SER A 295 -10.81 -8.59 -22.97
CA SER A 295 -10.82 -8.93 -21.53
C SER A 295 -12.17 -9.45 -21.02
N SER A 296 -13.07 -9.89 -21.90
CA SER A 296 -14.42 -10.39 -21.54
C SER A 296 -14.93 -11.42 -22.54
N GLY A 297 -14.06 -12.29 -23.04
CA GLY A 297 -14.51 -13.50 -23.74
C GLY A 297 -15.07 -14.52 -22.73
N PRO A 298 -16.07 -15.33 -23.11
CA PRO A 298 -16.53 -16.46 -22.29
C PRO A 298 -15.35 -17.43 -22.10
N GLY A 299 -14.72 -17.39 -20.92
CA GLY A 299 -13.55 -18.22 -20.58
C GLY A 299 -12.37 -17.47 -19.96
N THR A 300 -12.34 -16.14 -19.92
CA THR A 300 -11.28 -15.41 -19.19
C THR A 300 -11.56 -15.39 -17.68
N PRO A 301 -10.62 -15.85 -16.82
CA PRO A 301 -10.81 -15.81 -15.37
C PRO A 301 -11.09 -14.39 -14.86
N PRO A 302 -11.96 -14.22 -13.85
CA PRO A 302 -12.40 -12.90 -13.42
C PRO A 302 -11.29 -12.07 -12.77
N ILE A 303 -10.20 -12.70 -12.29
CA ILE A 303 -9.00 -12.02 -11.76
C ILE A 303 -8.38 -11.01 -12.75
N PHE A 304 -8.42 -11.30 -14.05
CA PHE A 304 -7.89 -10.40 -15.09
C PHE A 304 -8.68 -9.11 -15.13
N GLY A 305 -10.01 -9.23 -15.22
CA GLY A 305 -10.90 -8.08 -15.22
C GLY A 305 -10.77 -7.26 -13.94
N LEU A 306 -10.73 -7.94 -12.78
CA LEU A 306 -10.59 -7.33 -11.47
C LEU A 306 -9.32 -6.47 -11.41
N CYS A 307 -8.15 -7.03 -11.71
CA CYS A 307 -6.87 -6.32 -11.63
C CYS A 307 -6.75 -5.18 -12.66
N ILE A 308 -7.27 -5.38 -13.88
CA ILE A 308 -7.27 -4.33 -14.91
C ILE A 308 -8.11 -3.13 -14.46
N GLN A 309 -9.31 -3.38 -13.94
CA GLN A 309 -10.20 -2.31 -13.51
C GLN A 309 -9.71 -1.65 -12.22
N TRP A 310 -9.23 -2.46 -11.27
CA TRP A 310 -8.65 -1.95 -10.04
C TRP A 310 -7.45 -1.03 -10.32
N SER A 311 -6.55 -1.43 -11.23
CA SER A 311 -5.44 -0.58 -11.67
C SER A 311 -5.95 0.72 -12.28
N LYS A 312 -6.94 0.68 -13.17
CA LYS A 312 -7.51 1.91 -13.78
C LYS A 312 -8.09 2.85 -12.73
N SER A 313 -8.79 2.32 -11.74
CA SER A 313 -9.34 3.13 -10.64
C SER A 313 -8.23 3.78 -9.80
N LEU A 314 -7.15 3.07 -9.51
CA LEU A 314 -5.99 3.59 -8.77
C LEU A 314 -5.12 4.57 -9.59
N ASP A 315 -5.09 4.43 -10.91
CA ASP A 315 -4.40 5.38 -11.79
C ASP A 315 -5.20 6.68 -11.98
N ALA A 316 -6.52 6.63 -11.77
CA ALA A 316 -7.41 7.78 -11.81
C ALA A 316 -7.57 8.52 -10.47
N SER A 317 -6.98 8.01 -9.38
CA SER A 317 -7.06 8.64 -8.07
C SER A 317 -6.35 9.99 -8.04
N ARG A 318 -6.83 10.90 -7.17
CA ARG A 318 -6.33 12.27 -7.05
C ARG A 318 -5.69 12.51 -5.68
N GLU A 319 -4.50 11.98 -5.45
CA GLU A 319 -3.80 12.15 -4.18
C GLU A 319 -3.13 13.51 -3.99
N VAL A 320 -2.86 14.24 -5.09
CA VAL A 320 -2.09 15.50 -5.08
C VAL A 320 -2.70 16.56 -4.14
N PRO A 321 -4.02 16.84 -4.15
CA PRO A 321 -4.60 17.81 -3.22
C PRO A 321 -4.41 17.47 -1.74
N VAL A 322 -4.35 16.18 -1.39
CA VAL A 322 -4.09 15.73 -0.01
C VAL A 322 -2.64 16.02 0.38
N LEU A 323 -1.70 15.73 -0.52
CA LEU A 323 -0.27 15.99 -0.30
C LEU A 323 -0.01 17.49 -0.15
N ASP A 324 -0.59 18.31 -1.03
CA ASP A 324 -0.47 19.76 -1.01
C ASP A 324 -1.15 20.34 0.24
N GLY A 325 -2.30 19.80 0.64
CA GLY A 325 -3.00 20.21 1.86
C GLY A 325 -2.19 19.91 3.13
N LEU A 326 -1.50 18.77 3.19
CA LEU A 326 -0.59 18.43 4.29
C LEU A 326 0.67 19.31 4.28
N ASP A 327 1.25 19.59 3.12
CA ASP A 327 2.39 20.51 2.98
C ASP A 327 2.02 21.93 3.42
N PHE A 328 0.84 22.41 3.01
CA PHE A 328 0.29 23.71 3.42
C PHE A 328 0.12 23.77 4.95
N PHE A 329 -0.44 22.72 5.55
CA PHE A 329 -0.63 22.68 7.00
C PHE A 329 0.72 22.65 7.73
N ALA A 330 1.66 21.82 7.31
CA ALA A 330 3.00 21.76 7.88
C ALA A 330 3.73 23.11 7.78
N ALA A 331 3.66 23.78 6.62
CA ALA A 331 4.25 25.11 6.43
C ALA A 331 3.61 26.17 7.31
N GLY A 332 2.28 26.14 7.46
CA GLY A 332 1.54 27.02 8.35
C GLY A 332 2.01 26.87 9.80
N VAL A 333 2.10 25.63 10.30
CA VAL A 333 2.56 25.33 11.66
C VAL A 333 4.03 25.71 11.85
N GLY A 334 4.90 25.39 10.89
CA GLY A 334 6.33 25.74 10.95
C GLY A 334 6.59 27.25 10.99
N SER A 335 5.70 28.05 10.39
CA SER A 335 5.77 29.51 10.46
C SER A 335 5.59 30.06 11.89
N LEU A 336 4.82 29.37 12.76
CA LEU A 336 4.61 29.76 14.15
C LEU A 336 5.91 29.65 14.96
N TYR A 337 6.65 28.56 14.77
CA TYR A 337 7.94 28.34 15.40
C TYR A 337 9.01 29.30 14.86
N ALA A 338 9.09 29.49 13.54
CA ALA A 338 10.05 30.41 12.92
C ALA A 338 9.86 31.86 13.38
N LYS A 339 8.61 32.27 13.65
CA LYS A 339 8.28 33.59 14.19
C LYS A 339 8.75 33.75 15.65
N GLN A 340 8.54 32.73 16.50
CA GLN A 340 9.02 32.71 17.89
C GLN A 340 10.56 32.79 17.97
N LEU A 341 11.28 32.03 17.14
CA LEU A 341 12.75 32.08 17.07
C LEU A 341 13.30 33.48 16.77
N ARG A 342 12.63 34.22 15.85
CA ARG A 342 13.04 35.59 15.52
C ARG A 342 12.76 36.55 16.68
N GLU A 343 11.67 36.38 17.42
CA GLU A 343 11.40 37.17 18.62
C GLU A 343 12.37 36.89 19.76
N ASP A 344 12.75 35.63 20.00
CA ASP A 344 13.72 35.25 21.05
C ASP A 344 15.14 35.77 20.74
N SER A 345 15.55 35.75 19.47
CA SER A 345 16.81 36.35 19.02
C SER A 345 16.83 37.87 19.16
N ARG A 346 15.67 38.55 19.08
CA ARG A 346 15.54 40.01 19.29
C ARG A 346 15.55 40.38 20.77
N ARG A 347 15.02 39.49 21.65
CA ARG A 347 15.01 39.67 23.11
C ARG A 347 16.36 39.43 23.79
N THR A 348 17.34 38.88 23.07
CA THR A 348 18.71 38.66 23.58
C THR A 348 19.66 39.67 22.91
N PRO A 349 19.95 40.84 23.50
CA PRO A 349 20.90 41.77 22.90
C PRO A 349 22.29 41.12 22.93
N ILE A 350 23.01 41.16 21.81
CA ILE A 350 24.44 40.83 21.74
C ILE A 350 25.20 41.90 22.52
N GLY A 351 25.23 41.75 23.84
CA GLY A 351 26.03 42.54 24.77
C GLY A 351 27.43 41.96 24.84
N SER A 352 28.26 42.21 23.82
CA SER A 352 29.71 42.09 23.98
C SER A 352 30.44 43.01 23.01
N LYS A 353 30.65 44.25 23.43
CA LYS A 353 31.73 45.09 22.93
C LYS A 353 32.50 45.65 24.13
N ARG A 354 33.53 44.92 24.53
CA ARG A 354 34.65 45.43 25.33
C ARG A 354 35.62 46.16 24.38
N PHE A 355 36.28 47.20 24.93
CA PHE A 355 37.30 48.09 24.36
C PHE A 355 36.75 49.18 23.42
N GLY A 356 37.11 50.46 23.52
CA GLY A 356 38.09 51.20 24.34
C GLY A 356 37.97 52.68 23.93
N GLY A 357 38.36 53.61 24.82
CA GLY A 357 38.12 55.05 24.65
C GLY A 357 38.76 55.69 23.41
N GLY A 358 38.19 56.84 23.01
CA GLY A 358 38.71 57.66 21.93
C GLY A 358 37.74 58.78 21.57
N ASP A 359 38.16 59.99 21.91
CA ASP A 359 37.52 61.30 21.78
C ASP A 359 37.15 61.70 20.33
N GLY A 360 36.19 62.63 20.20
CA GLY A 360 36.18 63.59 19.09
C GLY A 360 35.28 63.34 17.86
N ASN A 361 34.23 64.17 17.82
CA ASN A 361 33.66 64.85 16.67
C ASN A 361 32.40 64.26 15.98
N GLY A 362 31.43 65.16 15.83
CA GLY A 362 30.04 64.86 15.50
C GLY A 362 29.82 64.29 14.10
N MET A 363 28.95 63.30 14.06
CA MET A 363 28.17 62.95 12.88
C MET A 363 26.78 62.56 13.38
N GLU A 364 25.82 63.44 13.11
CA GLU A 364 24.40 63.23 13.38
C GLU A 364 23.93 62.09 12.46
N VAL A 365 23.84 60.89 13.04
CA VAL A 365 23.22 59.75 12.37
C VAL A 365 21.73 60.01 12.38
N VAL A 366 21.18 60.29 11.21
CA VAL A 366 19.73 60.33 10.96
C VAL A 366 19.16 58.99 11.43
N GLU A 367 18.37 59.05 12.49
CA GLU A 367 17.55 57.97 13.03
C GLU A 367 16.63 57.48 11.91
N PHE A 368 17.03 56.39 11.26
CA PHE A 368 16.15 55.66 10.37
C PHE A 368 15.09 55.05 11.27
N GLY A 369 13.88 55.62 11.24
CA GLY A 369 12.80 55.25 12.13
C GLY A 369 12.71 53.76 12.33
N GLU A 370 12.88 53.33 13.57
CA GLU A 370 12.41 52.03 14.01
C GLU A 370 10.92 51.97 13.65
N LEU A 371 10.60 51.27 12.57
CA LEU A 371 9.31 50.63 12.48
C LEU A 371 9.29 49.67 13.66
N GLU A 372 8.71 50.13 14.77
CA GLU A 372 8.33 49.31 15.91
C GLU A 372 7.45 48.17 15.39
N GLU A 373 8.09 47.09 14.97
CA GLU A 373 7.42 45.82 14.70
C GLU A 373 7.02 45.28 16.08
N GLU A 374 5.84 45.71 16.54
CA GLU A 374 5.24 45.43 17.84
C GLU A 374 5.47 43.96 18.22
N VAL A 375 6.28 43.72 19.26
CA VAL A 375 6.52 42.36 19.81
C VAL A 375 5.16 41.74 20.08
N MET A 376 4.85 40.61 19.44
CA MET A 376 3.55 39.99 19.59
C MET A 376 3.40 39.52 21.04
N SER A 377 2.30 39.92 21.67
CA SER A 377 1.96 39.38 22.98
C SER A 377 1.71 37.86 22.85
N ALA A 378 1.95 37.12 23.94
CA ALA A 378 1.69 35.68 23.99
C ALA A 378 0.22 35.35 23.62
N GLU A 379 -0.71 36.24 23.97
CA GLU A 379 -2.12 36.14 23.60
C GLU A 379 -2.35 36.28 22.08
N LYS A 380 -1.74 37.28 21.42
CA LYS A 380 -1.78 37.43 19.96
C LYS A 380 -1.17 36.20 19.27
N MET A 381 -0.11 35.62 19.83
CA MET A 381 0.53 34.42 19.29
C MET A 381 -0.35 33.17 19.41
N ALA A 382 -1.02 32.98 20.54
CA ALA A 382 -1.98 31.90 20.73
C ALA A 382 -3.18 32.01 19.77
N GLU A 383 -3.70 33.23 19.57
CA GLU A 383 -4.78 33.48 18.61
C GLU A 383 -4.35 33.14 17.17
N VAL A 384 -3.16 33.56 16.75
CA VAL A 384 -2.59 33.22 15.44
C VAL A 384 -2.39 31.71 15.30
N ALA A 385 -1.91 31.03 16.35
CA ALA A 385 -1.73 29.58 16.34
C ALA A 385 -3.05 28.82 16.14
N ILE A 386 -4.12 29.25 16.84
CA ILE A 386 -5.46 28.67 16.65
C ILE A 386 -5.95 28.84 15.22
N ARG A 387 -5.78 30.03 14.63
CA ARG A 387 -6.18 30.30 13.24
C ARG A 387 -5.40 29.44 12.24
N VAL A 388 -4.08 29.31 12.43
CA VAL A 388 -3.21 28.45 11.61
C VAL A 388 -3.65 26.99 11.69
N LEU A 389 -3.90 26.48 12.90
CA LEU A 389 -4.39 25.12 13.13
C LEU A 389 -5.73 24.88 12.43
N CYS A 390 -6.73 25.75 12.64
CA CYS A 390 -8.05 25.62 12.02
C CYS A 390 -8.00 25.71 10.49
N ALA A 391 -7.18 26.62 9.94
CA ALA A 391 -7.01 26.76 8.51
C ALA A 391 -6.35 25.52 7.89
N GLY A 392 -5.22 25.08 8.46
CA GLY A 392 -4.50 23.90 8.01
C GLY A 392 -5.34 22.62 8.08
N MET A 393 -5.93 22.34 9.24
CA MET A 393 -6.82 21.18 9.42
C MET A 393 -7.98 21.20 8.43
N SER A 394 -8.61 22.35 8.18
CA SER A 394 -9.73 22.41 7.26
C SER A 394 -9.34 22.12 5.81
N VAL A 395 -8.21 22.63 5.35
CA VAL A 395 -7.69 22.34 4.00
C VAL A 395 -7.37 20.84 3.90
N THR A 396 -6.60 20.31 4.86
CA THR A 396 -6.22 18.89 4.90
C THR A 396 -7.43 17.97 4.97
N VAL A 397 -8.33 18.16 5.95
CA VAL A 397 -9.52 17.31 6.13
C VAL A 397 -10.47 17.41 4.95
N SER A 398 -10.62 18.57 4.32
CA SER A 398 -11.45 18.69 3.10
C SER A 398 -10.88 17.85 1.95
N SER A 399 -9.58 17.94 1.71
CA SER A 399 -8.92 17.15 0.67
C SER A 399 -8.95 15.63 0.97
N LEU A 400 -8.76 15.23 2.23
CA LEU A 400 -8.88 13.83 2.67
C LEU A 400 -10.31 13.32 2.51
N THR A 401 -11.31 14.15 2.81
CA THR A 401 -12.73 13.81 2.64
C THR A 401 -13.03 13.50 1.18
N GLU A 402 -12.63 14.39 0.26
CA GLU A 402 -12.87 14.19 -1.17
C GLU A 402 -12.15 12.94 -1.70
N PHE A 403 -10.89 12.73 -1.29
CA PHE A 403 -10.12 11.55 -1.66
C PHE A 403 -10.75 10.26 -1.13
N ALA A 404 -11.20 10.26 0.13
CA ALA A 404 -11.81 9.09 0.76
C ALA A 404 -13.18 8.76 0.14
N ILE A 405 -14.01 9.76 -0.18
CA ILE A 405 -15.28 9.55 -0.89
C ILE A 405 -15.03 8.92 -2.26
N GLY A 406 -14.15 9.51 -3.08
CA GLY A 406 -13.85 8.97 -4.41
C GLY A 406 -13.25 7.56 -4.35
N SER A 407 -12.44 7.28 -3.32
CA SER A 407 -11.92 5.93 -3.07
C SER A 407 -13.04 4.96 -2.68
N ALA A 408 -13.91 5.34 -1.74
CA ALA A 408 -15.03 4.52 -1.28
C ALA A 408 -15.97 4.16 -2.44
N GLU A 409 -16.32 5.13 -3.28
CA GLU A 409 -17.12 4.92 -4.49
C GLU A 409 -16.42 3.99 -5.49
N GLY A 410 -15.15 4.25 -5.80
CA GLY A 410 -14.39 3.44 -6.75
C GLY A 410 -14.22 1.98 -6.30
N TYR A 411 -14.01 1.75 -5.00
CA TYR A 411 -13.97 0.40 -4.44
C TYR A 411 -15.35 -0.26 -4.37
N ALA A 412 -16.41 0.49 -4.03
CA ALA A 412 -17.77 -0.04 -4.00
C ALA A 412 -18.24 -0.49 -5.40
N ASP A 413 -17.93 0.29 -6.44
CA ASP A 413 -18.23 -0.07 -7.84
C ASP A 413 -17.49 -1.34 -8.27
N LEU A 414 -16.21 -1.46 -7.88
CA LEU A 414 -15.41 -2.66 -8.15
C LEU A 414 -16.01 -3.88 -7.44
N VAL A 415 -16.34 -3.77 -6.15
CA VAL A 415 -16.98 -4.85 -5.38
C VAL A 415 -18.32 -5.25 -6.01
N LYS A 416 -19.17 -4.28 -6.36
CA LYS A 416 -20.49 -4.54 -6.96
C LYS A 416 -20.35 -5.36 -8.24
N LYS A 417 -19.42 -4.98 -9.12
CA LYS A 417 -19.21 -5.66 -10.40
C LYS A 417 -18.73 -7.10 -10.27
N TYR A 418 -17.90 -7.39 -9.26
CA TYR A 418 -17.31 -8.71 -9.07
C TYR A 418 -18.03 -9.59 -8.03
N SER A 419 -18.97 -9.03 -7.25
CA SER A 419 -19.82 -9.80 -6.32
C SER A 419 -21.14 -10.27 -6.96
N LEU A 420 -21.64 -9.56 -7.99
CA LEU A 420 -22.82 -9.98 -8.76
C LEU A 420 -22.56 -11.21 -9.66
N GLY A 421 -21.29 -11.55 -9.90
CA GLY A 421 -20.91 -12.78 -10.62
C GLY A 421 -21.09 -14.06 -9.80
N GLU A 422 -21.19 -13.98 -8.46
CA GLU A 422 -21.37 -15.15 -7.57
C GLU A 422 -22.83 -15.59 -7.43
N THR A 423 -23.79 -14.76 -7.84
CA THR A 423 -25.24 -15.03 -7.68
C THR A 423 -25.94 -15.46 -8.98
N GLY A 424 -25.20 -15.55 -10.09
CA GLY A 424 -25.72 -15.84 -11.43
C GLY A 424 -25.24 -17.15 -12.07
N MET A 425 -24.66 -18.08 -11.31
CA MET A 425 -24.34 -19.44 -11.78
C MET A 425 -25.11 -20.50 -11.01
#